data_AF-A0A426WZ12-F1
#
_entry.id   AF-A0A426WZ12-F1
#
_cell.length_a   1.000
_cell.length_b   1.000
_cell.length_c   1.000
_cell.angle_alpha   90.00
_cell.angle_beta   90.00
_cell.angle_gamma   90.00
#
_symmetry.space_group_name_H-M   'P 1'
#
loop_
_entity.id
_entity.type
_entity.pdbx_description
1 polymer ?
#
loop_
_entity_poly.entity_id
_entity_poly.type
_entity_poly.pdbx_seq_one_letter_code
_entity_poly.pdbx_strand_id
1 'polypeptide(L)'
;MHNSKLVEQVVIANKLARDLREALEAKWHMILKYREEAITDYKSNVGFRRCLKRSGVISYQFGYQIALTHFKLRYPKLELKKDSFTNYPDD
;
A
#
# COMPACT_ATOMS: atom_id res chain seq x y z
N MET A 1 -11.71 -38.52 44.38
CA MET A 1 -10.58 -38.68 43.43
C MET A 1 -10.85 -38.15 42.02
N HIS A 2 -12.08 -38.20 41.49
CA HIS A 2 -12.39 -37.73 40.12
C HIS A 2 -12.13 -36.23 39.86
N ASN A 3 -12.36 -35.37 40.86
CA ASN A 3 -12.22 -33.92 40.69
C ASN A 3 -10.76 -33.45 40.52
N SER A 4 -9.80 -34.15 41.14
CA SER A 4 -8.36 -33.83 41.03
C SER A 4 -7.83 -34.01 39.60
N LYS A 5 -8.28 -35.08 38.93
CA LYS A 5 -7.84 -35.41 37.56
C LYS A 5 -8.38 -34.40 36.53
N LEU A 6 -9.60 -33.91 36.74
CA LEU A 6 -10.19 -32.86 35.90
C LEU A 6 -9.45 -31.53 36.06
N VAL A 7 -9.08 -31.17 37.29
CA VAL A 7 -8.29 -29.95 37.56
C VAL A 7 -6.92 -30.01 36.85
N GLU A 8 -6.21 -31.13 36.93
CA GLU A 8 -4.93 -31.30 36.23
C GLU A 8 -5.06 -31.18 34.71
N GLN A 9 -6.12 -31.78 34.12
CA GLN A 9 -6.38 -31.66 32.68
C GLN A 9 -6.64 -30.22 32.26
N VAL A 10 -7.41 -29.45 33.04
CA VAL A 10 -7.68 -28.04 32.78
C VAL A 10 -6.40 -27.20 32.86
N VAL A 11 -5.52 -27.48 33.82
CA VAL A 11 -4.23 -26.80 33.95
C VAL A 11 -3.34 -27.04 32.73
N ILE A 12 -3.27 -28.29 32.25
CA ILE A 12 -2.49 -28.64 31.05
C ILE A 12 -3.09 -27.95 29.81
N ALA A 13 -4.40 -28.00 29.63
CA ALA A 13 -5.09 -27.37 28.51
C ALA A 13 -4.84 -25.84 28.50
N ASN A 14 -4.91 -25.19 29.65
CA ASN A 14 -4.64 -23.76 29.78
C ASN A 14 -3.18 -23.40 29.47
N LYS A 15 -2.23 -24.27 29.87
CA LYS A 15 -0.81 -24.07 29.52
C LYS A 15 -0.60 -24.16 28.01
N LEU A 16 -1.15 -25.20 27.37
CA LEU A 16 -1.06 -25.36 25.91
C LEU A 16 -1.72 -24.19 25.17
N ALA A 17 -2.87 -23.72 25.64
CA ALA A 17 -3.55 -22.56 25.06
C ALA A 17 -2.71 -21.28 25.16
N ARG A 18 -1.98 -21.10 26.27
CA ARG A 18 -1.04 -19.97 26.45
C ARG A 18 0.15 -20.08 25.50
N ASP A 19 0.78 -21.24 25.45
CA ASP A 19 1.95 -21.48 24.60
C ASP A 19 1.59 -21.29 23.11
N LEU A 20 0.41 -21.78 22.69
CA LEU A 20 -0.12 -21.57 21.34
C LEU A 20 -0.37 -20.09 21.05
N ARG A 21 -0.90 -19.33 22.01
CA ARG A 21 -1.13 -17.90 21.86
C ARG A 21 0.19 -17.15 21.71
N GLU A 22 1.19 -17.46 22.53
CA GLU A 22 2.52 -16.85 22.45
C GLU A 22 3.19 -17.14 21.09
N ALA A 23 3.10 -18.39 20.62
CA ALA A 23 3.61 -18.76 19.29
C ALA A 23 2.88 -18.02 18.15
N LEU A 24 1.57 -17.80 18.29
CA LEU A 24 0.78 -17.05 17.32
C LEU A 24 1.19 -15.57 17.31
N GLU A 25 1.33 -14.93 18.46
CA GLU A 25 1.79 -13.53 18.57
C GLU A 25 3.19 -13.36 17.97
N ALA A 26 4.13 -14.27 18.27
CA ALA A 26 5.46 -14.25 17.67
C ALA A 26 5.40 -14.34 16.14
N LYS A 27 4.52 -15.18 15.60
CA LYS A 27 4.29 -15.28 14.16
C LYS A 27 3.69 -14.00 13.57
N TRP A 28 2.74 -13.36 14.25
CA TRP A 28 2.19 -12.08 13.82
C TRP A 28 3.25 -10.99 13.77
N HIS A 29 4.09 -10.88 14.80
CA HIS A 29 5.21 -9.93 14.81
C HIS A 29 6.19 -10.18 13.66
N MET A 30 6.52 -11.44 13.37
CA MET A 30 7.36 -11.80 12.22
C MET A 30 6.73 -11.37 10.88
N ILE A 31 5.43 -11.62 10.69
CA ILE A 31 4.71 -11.22 9.47
C ILE A 31 4.69 -9.70 9.33
N LEU A 32 4.44 -8.97 10.41
CA LEU A 32 4.43 -7.51 10.40
C LEU A 32 5.81 -6.96 10.00
N LYS A 33 6.88 -7.47 10.62
CA LYS A 33 8.25 -7.08 10.29
C LYS A 33 8.59 -7.35 8.82
N TYR A 34 8.31 -8.57 8.34
CA TYR A 34 8.53 -8.93 6.95
C TYR A 34 7.74 -8.03 5.99
N ARG A 35 6.50 -7.69 6.34
CA ARG A 35 5.67 -6.80 5.54
C ARG A 35 6.27 -5.39 5.46
N GLU A 36 6.77 -4.85 6.57
CA GLU A 36 7.42 -3.53 6.59
C GLU A 36 8.70 -3.51 5.75
N GLU A 37 9.51 -4.56 5.84
CA GLU A 37 10.71 -4.75 5.01
C GLU A 37 10.33 -4.83 3.52
N ALA A 38 9.37 -5.69 3.16
CA ALA A 38 8.91 -5.83 1.78
C ALA A 38 8.33 -4.52 1.19
N ILE A 39 7.59 -3.75 1.99
CA ILE A 39 7.08 -2.43 1.57
C ILE A 39 8.24 -1.45 1.35
N THR A 40 9.23 -1.46 2.23
CA THR A 40 10.42 -0.60 2.14
C THR A 40 11.21 -0.93 0.89
N ASP A 41 11.48 -2.21 0.65
CA ASP A 41 12.17 -2.72 -0.54
C ASP A 41 11.42 -2.34 -1.82
N TYR A 42 10.10 -2.57 -1.85
CA TYR A 42 9.26 -2.19 -2.98
C TYR A 42 9.34 -0.69 -3.29
N LYS A 43 9.22 0.17 -2.27
CA LYS A 43 9.33 1.62 -2.44
C LYS A 43 10.74 2.07 -2.84
N SER A 44 11.76 1.33 -2.42
CA SER A 44 13.16 1.58 -2.77
C SER A 44 13.53 1.10 -4.18
N ASN A 45 12.69 0.27 -4.80
CA ASN A 45 12.93 -0.25 -6.14
C ASN A 45 12.91 0.88 -7.19
N VAL A 46 13.86 0.83 -8.13
CA VAL A 46 13.96 1.75 -9.27
C VAL A 46 12.68 1.76 -10.09
N GLY A 47 12.05 0.58 -10.29
CA GLY A 47 10.79 0.46 -11.02
C GLY A 47 9.66 1.26 -10.37
N PHE A 48 9.54 1.21 -9.04
CA PHE A 48 8.53 1.99 -8.31
C PHE A 48 8.75 3.50 -8.48
N ARG A 49 9.99 3.97 -8.29
CA ARG A 49 10.33 5.40 -8.48
C ARG A 49 10.05 5.87 -9.92
N ARG A 50 10.34 5.03 -10.91
CA ARG A 50 10.09 5.31 -12.33
C ARG A 50 8.59 5.40 -12.62
N CYS A 51 7.81 4.43 -12.15
CA CYS A 51 6.35 4.46 -12.24
C CYS A 51 5.75 5.69 -11.56
N LEU A 52 6.26 6.08 -10.39
CA LEU A 52 5.79 7.26 -9.67
C LEU A 52 6.00 8.54 -10.50
N LYS A 53 7.19 8.74 -11.07
CA LYS A 53 7.47 9.89 -11.96
C LYS A 53 6.52 9.91 -13.16
N ARG A 54 6.27 8.75 -13.79
CA ARG A 54 5.31 8.64 -14.92
C ARG A 54 3.88 8.94 -14.50
N SER A 55 3.44 8.41 -13.36
CA SER A 55 2.06 8.60 -12.89
C SER A 55 1.73 10.07 -12.63
N GLY A 56 2.69 10.87 -12.16
CA GLY A 56 2.51 12.31 -11.98
C GLY A 56 2.26 13.03 -13.29
N VAL A 57 3.10 12.76 -14.31
CA VAL A 57 2.96 13.36 -15.65
C VAL A 57 1.65 12.95 -16.31
N ILE A 58 1.31 11.66 -16.27
CA ILE A 58 0.08 11.13 -16.87
C ILE A 58 -1.16 11.73 -16.20
N SER A 59 -1.19 11.78 -14.87
CA SER A 59 -2.34 12.34 -14.13
C SER A 59 -2.51 13.84 -14.40
N TYR A 60 -1.40 14.58 -14.42
CA TYR A 60 -1.41 16.00 -14.77
C TYR A 60 -1.93 16.22 -16.20
N GLN A 61 -1.42 15.47 -17.17
CA GLN A 61 -1.85 15.57 -18.56
C GLN A 61 -3.34 15.28 -18.71
N PHE A 62 -3.83 14.22 -18.07
CA PHE A 62 -5.26 13.88 -18.12
C PHE A 62 -6.12 15.00 -17.53
N GLY A 63 -5.76 15.50 -16.35
CA GLY A 63 -6.45 16.63 -15.71
C GLY A 63 -6.44 17.89 -16.58
N TYR A 64 -5.31 18.19 -17.23
CA TYR A 64 -5.20 19.31 -18.14
C TYR A 64 -6.11 19.18 -19.37
N GLN A 65 -6.17 18.00 -20.00
CA GLN A 65 -7.04 17.83 -21.18
C GLN A 65 -8.52 18.05 -20.84
N ILE A 66 -8.94 17.58 -19.66
CA ILE A 66 -10.30 17.85 -19.14
C ILE A 66 -10.49 19.34 -18.92
N ALA A 67 -9.61 19.99 -18.16
CA ALA A 67 -9.70 21.42 -17.87
C ALA A 67 -9.72 22.28 -19.14
N LEU A 68 -8.88 21.93 -20.13
CA LEU A 68 -8.80 22.61 -21.42
C LEU A 68 -10.11 22.46 -22.20
N THR A 69 -10.71 21.27 -22.19
CA THR A 69 -12.00 21.02 -22.87
C THR A 69 -13.10 21.88 -22.26
N HIS A 70 -13.18 21.90 -20.93
CA HIS A 70 -14.14 22.74 -20.20
C HIS A 70 -13.90 24.24 -20.45
N PHE A 71 -12.64 24.67 -20.47
CA PHE A 71 -12.28 26.06 -20.76
C PHE A 71 -12.73 26.48 -22.16
N LYS A 72 -12.47 25.67 -23.19
CA LYS A 72 -12.87 25.95 -24.57
C LYS A 72 -14.39 26.04 -24.75
N LEU A 73 -15.14 25.18 -24.06
CA LEU A 73 -16.60 25.24 -24.07
C LEU A 73 -17.12 26.54 -23.45
N ARG A 74 -16.49 27.00 -22.36
CA ARG A 74 -16.93 28.21 -21.64
C ARG A 74 -16.46 29.51 -22.29
N TYR A 75 -15.30 29.50 -22.94
CA TYR A 75 -14.68 30.68 -23.54
C TYR A 75 -14.15 30.40 -24.96
N PRO A 76 -15.04 30.26 -25.96
CA PRO A 76 -14.64 29.82 -27.31
C PRO A 76 -13.73 30.80 -28.06
N LYS A 77 -13.73 32.08 -27.66
CA LYS A 77 -12.96 33.15 -28.32
C LYS A 77 -11.58 33.40 -27.70
N LEU A 78 -11.28 32.76 -26.56
CA LEU A 78 -10.01 32.94 -25.87
C LEU A 78 -9.06 31.81 -26.26
N GLU A 79 -7.92 32.18 -26.83
CA GLU A 79 -6.85 31.23 -27.12
C GLU A 79 -5.94 31.05 -25.90
N LEU A 80 -5.61 29.80 -25.61
CA LEU A 80 -4.64 29.44 -24.58
C LEU A 80 -3.45 28.76 -25.23
N LYS A 81 -2.23 29.20 -24.91
CA LYS A 81 -1.02 28.48 -25.32
C LYS A 81 -1.07 27.08 -24.71
N LYS A 82 -1.11 26.05 -25.56
CA LYS A 82 -1.20 24.67 -25.12
C LYS A 82 0.15 24.22 -24.56
N ASP A 83 0.12 23.51 -23.43
CA ASP A 83 1.31 22.82 -22.94
C ASP A 83 1.59 21.61 -23.85
N SER A 84 2.85 21.41 -24.26
CA SER A 84 3.26 20.37 -25.20
C SER A 84 3.55 19.02 -24.54
N PHE A 85 3.47 18.92 -23.20
CA PHE A 85 3.69 17.67 -22.44
C PHE A 85 4.99 16.93 -22.79
N THR A 86 6.01 17.63 -23.31
CA THR A 86 7.17 17.00 -23.93
C THR A 86 8.12 16.32 -22.93
N ASN A 87 7.90 16.51 -21.63
CA ASN A 87 8.71 15.91 -20.57
C ASN A 87 8.18 14.52 -20.20
N TYR A 88 8.07 13.62 -21.17
CA TYR A 88 7.94 12.21 -20.83
C TYR A 88 9.28 11.74 -20.26
N PRO A 89 9.32 11.20 -19.04
CA PRO A 89 10.57 10.65 -18.51
C PRO A 89 10.94 9.41 -19.32
N ASP A 90 12.17 9.41 -19.87
CA ASP A 90 12.74 8.29 -20.63
C ASP A 90 12.67 6.94 -19.88
N ASP A 91 12.77 5.86 -20.66
CA ASP A 91 12.44 4.51 -20.21
C ASP A 91 13.36 3.91 -19.12
#